data_AF-A0A7R9Z5S7-F1
#
_entry.id   AF-A0A7R9Z5S7-F1
#
_cell.length_a   1.000
_cell.length_b   1.000
_cell.length_c   1.000
_cell.angle_alpha   90.00
_cell.angle_beta   90.00
_cell.angle_gamma   90.00
#
_symmetry.space_group_name_H-M   'P 1'
#
loop_
_entity.id
_entity.type
_entity.pdbx_description
1 polymer ?
#
loop_
_entity_poly.entity_id
_entity_poly.type
_entity_poly.pdbx_seq_one_letter_code
_entity_poly.pdbx_strand_id
1 'polypeptide(L)'
;NDGYLHWFLDDELVFKLNGTSIVEKGLGTGISSEPSYIIMNTAVSKQWGFPKCPDNCPCKKYNCNTKDWSAKCGFSSGFCDMLTSSKQNHSQPGVEYKINYVRVWQDPNDPKQKVGCSTPERPTRRWIEGHQELYMQEGDSKPLKGLQRGRGRCGSNGNGKEGEESSSSSLSCGGSHRGTCTVGGVCECKEGWTGPHCLAHDGRDPTPYDEPDSLADVGFTPPSYFPAALVVGLSLCVVILIGALVAKRRKIAKAGYRPIPNRPPARKPVRGHFA
;
A
#
# COMPACT_ATOMS: atom_id res chain seq x y z
N ASN A 1 18.62 15.30 -18.80
CA ASN A 1 17.37 15.56 -19.55
C ASN A 1 16.33 15.76 -18.49
N ASP A 2 16.02 17.02 -18.18
CA ASP A 2 15.47 17.42 -16.88
C ASP A 2 13.94 17.34 -16.82
N GLY A 3 13.35 16.59 -17.75
CA GLY A 3 11.92 16.38 -17.89
C GLY A 3 11.18 17.58 -18.49
N TYR A 4 9.88 17.41 -18.69
CA TYR A 4 8.96 18.46 -19.13
C TYR A 4 7.56 18.17 -18.61
N LEU A 5 6.72 19.22 -18.55
CA LEU A 5 5.29 19.11 -18.30
C LEU A 5 4.56 19.92 -19.37
N HIS A 6 3.64 19.26 -20.07
CA HIS A 6 2.78 19.88 -21.09
C HIS A 6 1.32 19.64 -20.71
N TRP A 7 0.53 20.71 -20.76
CA TRP A 7 -0.90 20.67 -20.50
C TRP A 7 -1.65 20.95 -21.78
N PHE A 8 -2.57 20.05 -22.10
CA PHE A 8 -3.41 20.12 -23.29
C PHE A 8 -4.87 20.25 -22.89
N LEU A 9 -5.63 21.00 -23.68
CA LEU A 9 -7.09 21.04 -23.65
C LEU A 9 -7.57 20.75 -25.07
N ASP A 10 -8.37 19.70 -25.25
CA ASP A 10 -8.88 19.28 -26.57
C ASP A 10 -7.78 19.18 -27.64
N ASP A 11 -6.69 18.49 -27.28
CA ASP A 11 -5.48 18.30 -28.10
C ASP A 11 -4.67 19.58 -28.42
N GLU A 12 -5.06 20.74 -27.90
CA GLU A 12 -4.33 22.00 -28.05
C GLU A 12 -3.41 22.26 -26.85
N LEU A 13 -2.16 22.66 -27.12
CA LEU A 13 -1.17 22.98 -26.09
C LEU A 13 -1.52 24.31 -25.41
N VAL A 14 -1.89 24.27 -24.12
CA VAL A 14 -2.25 25.45 -23.32
C VAL A 14 -1.05 25.99 -22.54
N PHE A 15 -0.23 25.09 -21.99
CA PHE A 15 0.90 25.47 -21.16
C PHE A 15 2.04 24.45 -21.30
N LYS A 16 3.28 24.95 -21.36
CA LYS A 16 4.48 24.12 -21.43
C LYS A 16 5.52 24.58 -20.42
N LEU A 17 6.17 23.60 -19.79
CA LEU A 17 7.26 23.82 -18.86
C LEU A 17 8.39 22.84 -19.18
N ASN A 18 9.56 23.38 -19.52
CA ASN A 18 10.77 22.58 -19.80
C ASN A 18 11.68 22.60 -18.57
N GLY A 19 12.07 21.43 -18.07
CA GLY A 19 12.89 21.29 -16.88
C GLY A 19 14.27 21.94 -17.01
N THR A 20 14.88 21.91 -18.20
CA THR A 20 16.21 22.48 -18.41
C THR A 20 16.21 23.99 -18.16
N SER A 21 15.16 24.70 -18.60
CA SER A 21 15.00 26.13 -18.35
C SER A 21 14.78 26.47 -16.87
N ILE A 22 14.28 25.53 -16.05
CA ILE A 22 14.16 25.71 -14.59
C ILE A 22 15.53 25.58 -13.94
N VAL A 23 16.28 24.54 -14.29
CA VAL A 23 17.60 24.23 -13.74
C VAL A 23 18.60 25.32 -14.09
N GLU A 24 18.65 25.74 -15.36
CA GLU A 24 19.55 26.80 -15.84
C GLU A 24 19.31 28.15 -15.16
N LYS A 25 18.07 28.43 -14.73
CA LYS A 25 17.73 29.63 -13.96
C LYS A 25 18.22 29.57 -12.51
N GLY A 26 18.86 28.48 -12.09
CA GLY A 26 19.51 28.38 -10.78
C GLY A 26 18.55 28.34 -9.60
N LEU A 27 17.28 27.97 -9.82
CA LEU A 27 16.24 27.95 -8.78
C LEU A 27 16.37 26.76 -7.80
N GLY A 28 17.38 25.90 -7.99
CA GLY A 28 17.59 24.71 -7.14
C GLY A 28 16.44 23.69 -7.19
N THR A 29 15.59 23.77 -8.21
CA THR A 29 14.37 22.99 -8.36
C THR A 29 14.29 22.41 -9.77
N GLY A 30 13.40 21.43 -9.98
CA GLY A 30 13.23 20.73 -11.25
C GLY A 30 11.88 20.01 -11.34
N ILE A 31 11.62 19.39 -12.49
CA ILE A 31 10.44 18.55 -12.67
C ILE A 31 10.60 17.30 -11.81
N SER A 32 9.55 16.92 -11.06
CA SER A 32 9.61 15.74 -10.18
C SER A 32 9.91 14.48 -10.98
N SER A 33 10.83 13.68 -10.45
CA SER A 33 11.15 12.33 -10.95
C SER A 33 10.53 11.22 -10.08
N GLU A 34 9.76 11.61 -9.06
CA GLU A 34 9.16 10.66 -8.13
C GLU A 34 7.79 10.20 -8.64
N PRO A 35 7.42 8.93 -8.37
CA PRO A 35 6.07 8.46 -8.61
C PRO A 35 5.04 9.41 -7.98
N SER A 36 4.04 9.78 -8.78
CA SER A 36 2.97 10.69 -8.36
C SER A 36 1.62 10.00 -8.51
N TYR A 37 0.61 10.48 -7.80
CA TYR A 37 -0.74 9.95 -7.85
C TYR A 37 -1.70 11.00 -8.41
N ILE A 38 -2.77 10.54 -9.07
CA ILE A 38 -3.81 11.40 -9.62
C ILE A 38 -4.86 11.63 -8.53
N ILE A 39 -5.07 12.90 -8.18
CA ILE A 39 -6.18 13.33 -7.33
C ILE A 39 -7.21 14.02 -8.22
N MET A 40 -8.45 13.58 -8.11
CA MET A 40 -9.60 14.26 -8.69
C MET A 40 -10.53 14.63 -7.55
N ASN A 41 -10.71 15.92 -7.32
CA ASN A 41 -11.54 16.42 -6.23
C ASN A 41 -12.37 17.62 -6.69
N THR A 42 -13.47 17.84 -5.97
CA THR A 42 -14.20 19.10 -5.99
C THR A 42 -13.95 19.79 -4.66
N ALA A 43 -13.31 20.95 -4.69
CA ALA A 43 -13.02 21.73 -3.48
C ALA A 43 -13.83 23.02 -3.47
N VAL A 44 -14.22 23.45 -2.27
CA VAL A 44 -14.83 24.75 -2.03
C VAL A 44 -13.92 25.50 -1.05
N SER A 45 -13.33 26.61 -1.50
CA SER A 45 -12.41 27.43 -0.69
C SER A 45 -13.10 28.71 -0.23
N LYS A 46 -12.73 29.26 0.94
CA LYS A 46 -13.19 30.59 1.35
C LYS A 46 -12.36 31.72 0.75
N GLN A 47 -11.17 31.42 0.22
CA GLN A 47 -10.15 32.39 -0.19
C GLN A 47 -9.89 32.40 -1.69
N TRP A 48 -10.27 31.33 -2.41
CA TRP A 48 -10.00 31.17 -3.83
C TRP A 48 -11.27 30.77 -4.56
N GLY A 49 -11.57 31.43 -5.68
CA GLY A 49 -12.74 31.12 -6.52
C GLY A 49 -14.07 31.74 -6.07
N PHE A 50 -14.10 32.57 -5.03
CA PHE A 50 -15.28 33.36 -4.62
C PHE A 50 -15.08 34.85 -4.88
N PRO A 51 -16.16 35.59 -5.22
CA PRO A 51 -16.09 37.03 -5.39
C PRO A 51 -15.70 37.70 -4.07
N LYS A 52 -15.18 38.93 -4.19
CA LYS A 52 -14.97 39.80 -3.03
C LYS A 52 -16.27 39.91 -2.24
N CYS A 53 -16.16 39.79 -0.91
CA CYS A 53 -17.31 39.95 -0.02
C CYS A 53 -18.04 41.27 -0.30
N PRO A 54 -19.36 41.26 -0.53
CA PRO A 54 -20.15 42.47 -0.69
C PRO A 54 -20.09 43.35 0.57
N ASP A 55 -20.08 44.68 0.41
CA ASP A 55 -19.91 45.63 1.52
C ASP A 55 -20.99 45.51 2.61
N ASN A 56 -22.20 45.05 2.26
CA ASN A 56 -23.28 44.85 3.21
C ASN A 56 -23.21 43.50 3.95
N CYS A 57 -22.33 42.58 3.56
CA CYS A 57 -22.27 41.23 4.10
C CYS A 57 -21.16 41.06 5.14
N PRO A 58 -21.42 40.44 6.30
CA PRO A 58 -20.37 40.22 7.30
C PRO A 58 -19.34 39.16 6.91
N CYS A 59 -19.66 38.22 6.02
CA CYS A 59 -18.77 37.17 5.50
C CYS A 59 -17.99 36.35 6.55
N LYS A 60 -18.50 36.26 7.79
CA LYS A 60 -17.89 35.47 8.88
C LYS A 60 -18.31 33.99 8.84
N LYS A 61 -19.51 33.73 8.31
CA LYS A 61 -20.11 32.39 8.24
C LYS A 61 -20.56 32.12 6.81
N TYR A 62 -20.40 30.88 6.38
CA TYR A 62 -20.74 30.39 5.04
C TYR A 62 -21.54 29.11 5.21
N ASN A 63 -22.86 29.19 5.07
CA ASN A 63 -23.73 28.03 5.23
C ASN A 63 -24.97 28.14 4.34
N CYS A 64 -25.09 27.24 3.36
CA CYS A 64 -26.27 27.22 2.49
C CYS A 64 -27.52 26.60 3.13
N ASN A 65 -27.39 25.89 4.27
CA ASN A 65 -28.51 25.22 4.94
C ASN A 65 -29.28 26.09 5.95
N THR A 66 -28.87 27.35 6.18
CA THR A 66 -29.56 28.28 7.10
C THR A 66 -30.52 29.19 6.36
N LYS A 67 -31.49 29.80 7.06
CA LYS A 67 -32.30 30.91 6.52
C LYS A 67 -31.67 32.28 6.76
N ASP A 68 -30.64 32.34 7.61
CA ASP A 68 -29.92 33.57 7.95
C ASP A 68 -29.18 34.14 6.71
N TRP A 69 -29.59 35.33 6.30
CA TRP A 69 -29.03 36.02 5.14
C TRP A 69 -27.53 36.29 5.32
N SER A 70 -27.10 36.57 6.55
CA SER A 70 -25.73 36.98 6.88
C SER A 70 -24.70 35.87 6.69
N ALA A 71 -25.18 34.62 6.66
CA ALA A 71 -24.39 33.41 6.40
C ALA A 71 -24.46 32.94 4.94
N LYS A 72 -25.28 33.60 4.11
CA LYS A 72 -25.45 33.30 2.67
C LYS A 72 -24.89 34.38 1.76
N CYS A 73 -24.90 35.64 2.19
CA CYS A 73 -24.56 36.78 1.36
C CYS A 73 -23.12 36.81 0.84
N GLY A 74 -22.22 36.01 1.42
CA GLY A 74 -20.84 35.88 0.94
C GLY A 74 -20.69 34.92 -0.24
N PHE A 75 -21.75 34.18 -0.60
CA PHE A 75 -21.74 33.33 -1.79
C PHE A 75 -22.19 34.11 -3.02
N SER A 76 -21.67 33.72 -4.20
CA SER A 76 -22.21 34.18 -5.47
C SER A 76 -23.69 33.85 -5.59
N SER A 77 -24.44 34.70 -6.29
CA SER A 77 -25.85 34.45 -6.60
C SER A 77 -26.05 33.06 -7.23
N GLY A 78 -27.07 32.33 -6.79
CA GLY A 78 -27.38 30.98 -7.27
C GLY A 78 -26.49 29.85 -6.73
N PHE A 79 -25.36 30.14 -6.06
CA PHE A 79 -24.44 29.12 -5.56
C PHE A 79 -25.09 28.18 -4.53
N CYS A 80 -25.83 28.73 -3.56
CA CYS A 80 -26.51 27.90 -2.58
C CYS A 80 -27.67 27.10 -3.17
N ASP A 81 -28.37 27.64 -4.16
CA ASP A 81 -29.44 26.92 -4.85
C ASP A 81 -28.86 25.77 -5.66
N MET A 82 -27.74 26.00 -6.35
CA MET A 82 -26.97 24.98 -7.06
C MET A 82 -26.50 23.86 -6.11
N LEU A 83 -25.98 24.18 -4.91
CA LEU A 83 -25.55 23.16 -3.94
C LEU A 83 -26.71 22.40 -3.27
N THR A 84 -27.90 22.99 -3.23
CA THR A 84 -29.07 22.43 -2.51
C THR A 84 -30.18 21.96 -3.44
N SER A 85 -29.99 22.05 -4.76
CA SER A 85 -30.96 21.69 -5.79
C SER A 85 -31.47 20.25 -5.65
N SER A 86 -30.60 19.31 -5.27
CA SER A 86 -30.99 17.92 -5.01
C SER A 86 -31.95 17.73 -3.83
N LYS A 87 -31.98 18.67 -2.88
CA LYS A 87 -32.89 18.64 -1.72
C LYS A 87 -34.27 19.21 -2.04
N GLN A 88 -34.39 20.01 -3.10
CA GLN A 88 -35.64 20.71 -3.45
C GLN A 88 -36.49 19.92 -4.44
N ASN A 89 -35.87 19.07 -5.28
CA ASN A 89 -36.57 18.19 -6.19
C ASN A 89 -35.77 16.89 -6.36
N HIS A 90 -36.29 15.79 -5.81
CA HIS A 90 -35.65 14.46 -5.89
C HIS A 90 -35.43 13.95 -7.32
N SER A 91 -36.03 14.61 -8.31
CA SER A 91 -35.87 14.30 -9.73
C SER A 91 -34.64 14.96 -10.37
N GLN A 92 -33.92 15.84 -9.66
CA GLN A 92 -32.73 16.54 -10.17
C GLN A 92 -31.52 16.18 -9.31
N PRO A 93 -30.46 15.58 -9.88
CA PRO A 93 -29.22 15.39 -9.16
C PRO A 93 -28.62 16.75 -8.79
N GLY A 94 -27.92 16.80 -7.65
CA GLY A 94 -27.25 18.01 -7.21
C GLY A 94 -26.04 18.33 -8.08
N VAL A 95 -25.11 19.13 -7.56
CA VAL A 95 -23.85 19.38 -8.27
C VAL A 95 -23.02 18.11 -8.32
N GLU A 96 -22.66 17.73 -9.54
CA GLU A 96 -21.88 16.53 -9.81
C GLU A 96 -20.66 16.90 -10.66
N TYR A 97 -19.50 16.38 -10.27
CA TYR A 97 -18.30 16.38 -11.10
C TYR A 97 -18.15 14.98 -11.70
N LYS A 98 -18.63 14.84 -12.94
CA LYS A 98 -18.64 13.55 -13.65
C LYS A 98 -17.38 13.39 -14.49
N ILE A 99 -16.68 12.30 -14.25
CA ILE A 99 -15.53 11.87 -15.04
C ILE A 99 -15.96 10.65 -15.83
N ASN A 100 -15.90 10.74 -17.16
CA ASN A 100 -16.24 9.60 -18.02
C ASN A 100 -15.15 8.53 -17.94
N TYR A 101 -13.90 8.92 -18.17
CA TYR A 101 -12.76 8.03 -18.08
C TYR A 101 -11.47 8.80 -17.76
N VAL A 102 -10.48 8.08 -17.24
CA VAL A 102 -9.10 8.54 -17.08
C VAL A 102 -8.22 7.58 -17.87
N ARG A 103 -7.28 8.12 -18.65
CA ARG A 103 -6.28 7.32 -19.39
C ARG A 103 -4.90 7.74 -18.93
N VAL A 104 -4.08 6.77 -18.60
CA VAL A 104 -2.66 6.94 -18.28
C VAL A 104 -1.87 6.17 -19.33
N TRP A 105 -0.92 6.83 -19.98
CA TRP A 105 -0.10 6.26 -21.04
C TRP A 105 1.34 6.17 -20.57
N GLN A 106 1.99 5.07 -20.92
CA GLN A 106 3.42 4.87 -20.74
C GLN A 106 4.00 4.26 -22.01
N ASP A 107 5.17 4.71 -22.44
CA ASP A 107 5.91 4.10 -23.54
C ASP A 107 6.70 2.88 -23.01
N PRO A 108 6.33 1.65 -23.41
CA PRO A 108 6.99 0.45 -22.94
C PRO A 108 8.45 0.34 -23.40
N ASN A 109 8.85 1.11 -24.43
CA ASN A 109 10.21 1.13 -24.94
C ASN A 109 11.09 2.19 -24.27
N ASP A 110 10.51 3.07 -23.45
CA ASP A 110 11.26 4.05 -22.68
C ASP A 110 11.59 3.48 -21.30
N PRO A 111 12.84 3.04 -21.04
CA PRO A 111 13.22 2.46 -19.76
C PRO A 111 13.13 3.45 -18.60
N LYS A 112 12.92 4.74 -18.84
CA LYS A 112 12.69 5.76 -17.80
C LYS A 112 11.26 5.75 -17.28
N GLN A 113 10.32 5.23 -18.06
CA GLN A 113 8.92 5.14 -17.67
C GLN A 113 8.68 3.83 -16.94
N LYS A 114 8.91 3.85 -15.63
CA LYS A 114 8.72 2.70 -14.76
C LYS A 114 7.26 2.53 -14.40
N VAL A 115 6.86 1.27 -14.24
CA VAL A 115 5.55 0.90 -13.69
C VAL A 115 5.76 0.47 -12.23
N GLY A 116 4.81 0.76 -11.36
CA GLY A 116 4.89 0.47 -9.92
C GLY A 116 5.02 1.71 -9.07
N CYS A 117 4.57 1.60 -7.82
CA CYS A 117 4.57 2.70 -6.85
C CYS A 117 5.88 2.80 -6.06
N SER A 118 6.67 1.72 -6.03
CA SER A 118 7.91 1.61 -5.26
C SER A 118 9.05 1.03 -6.10
N THR A 119 9.58 1.83 -7.02
CA THR A 119 10.69 1.43 -7.91
C THR A 119 12.04 1.41 -7.18
N PRO A 120 13.08 0.73 -7.69
CA PRO A 120 14.39 0.69 -7.05
C PRO A 120 15.01 2.08 -6.82
N GLU A 121 14.90 2.98 -7.81
CA GLU A 121 15.36 4.37 -7.72
C GLU A 121 14.52 5.27 -6.81
N ARG A 122 13.25 4.92 -6.55
CA ARG A 122 12.33 5.68 -5.68
C ARG A 122 11.51 4.70 -4.82
N PRO A 123 12.12 4.10 -3.77
CA PRO A 123 11.50 3.03 -3.01
C PRO A 123 10.50 3.57 -1.99
N THR A 124 9.38 4.10 -2.47
CA THR A 124 8.35 4.79 -1.68
C THR A 124 7.87 3.97 -0.50
N ARG A 125 7.63 2.66 -0.71
CA ARG A 125 7.15 1.78 0.36
C ARG A 125 8.17 1.66 1.49
N ARG A 126 9.43 1.38 1.15
CA ARG A 126 10.52 1.28 2.14
C ARG A 126 10.81 2.60 2.83
N TRP A 127 10.71 3.70 2.09
CA TRP A 127 10.84 5.03 2.67
C TRP A 127 9.79 5.28 3.76
N ILE A 128 8.52 4.98 3.48
CA ILE A 128 7.42 5.11 4.44
C ILE A 128 7.61 4.15 5.63
N GLU A 129 8.03 2.91 5.39
CA GLU A 129 8.29 1.92 6.43
C GLU A 129 9.47 2.31 7.33
N GLY A 130 10.49 2.96 6.79
CA GLY A 130 11.66 3.44 7.54
C GLY A 130 11.47 4.78 8.25
N HIS A 131 10.41 5.52 7.92
CA HIS A 131 10.11 6.85 8.48
C HIS A 131 8.66 6.95 8.94
N GLN A 132 8.16 5.91 9.61
CA GLN A 132 6.74 5.78 9.95
C GLN A 132 6.22 6.97 10.77
N GLU A 133 7.06 7.55 11.61
CA GLU A 133 6.78 8.73 12.43
C GLU A 133 6.36 9.97 11.63
N LEU A 134 6.78 10.07 10.36
CA LEU A 134 6.35 11.16 9.48
C LEU A 134 4.93 10.96 8.93
N TYR A 135 4.41 9.74 9.00
CA TYR A 135 3.16 9.33 8.36
C TYR A 135 2.12 8.80 9.37
N MET A 136 2.46 8.77 10.65
CA MET A 136 1.58 8.28 11.72
C MET A 136 1.15 9.43 12.63
N GLN A 137 -0.12 9.44 13.00
CA GLN A 137 -0.63 10.28 14.08
C GLN A 137 -0.67 9.48 15.39
N GLU A 138 -0.86 10.19 16.51
CA GLU A 138 -1.07 9.55 17.81
C GLU A 138 -2.27 8.59 17.75
N GLY A 139 -2.04 7.31 18.09
CA GLY A 139 -3.04 6.26 18.03
C GLY A 139 -3.10 5.47 16.72
N ASP A 140 -2.34 5.85 15.69
CA ASP A 140 -2.18 5.01 14.50
C ASP A 140 -1.30 3.79 14.82
N SER A 141 -1.66 2.63 14.25
CA SER A 141 -0.87 1.40 14.38
C SER A 141 0.06 1.16 13.19
N LYS A 142 -0.13 1.89 12.08
CA LYS A 142 0.65 1.78 10.84
C LYS A 142 0.50 3.07 10.01
N PRO A 143 1.51 3.43 9.17
CA PRO A 143 1.50 4.69 8.41
C PRO A 143 0.43 4.75 7.32
N LEU A 144 0.09 3.60 6.72
CA LEU A 144 -0.94 3.54 5.67
C LEU A 144 -2.13 2.72 6.14
N LYS A 145 -3.29 3.38 6.25
CA LYS A 145 -4.58 2.71 6.51
C LYS A 145 -5.00 1.95 5.26
N GLY A 146 -5.61 0.79 5.47
CA GLY A 146 -6.19 0.03 4.36
C GLY A 146 -7.31 0.82 3.68
N LEU A 147 -7.58 0.49 2.42
CA LEU A 147 -8.69 1.10 1.70
C LEU A 147 -10.00 0.81 2.42
N GLN A 148 -10.78 1.86 2.73
CA GLN A 148 -12.04 1.73 3.44
C GLN A 148 -13.03 0.94 2.57
N ARG A 149 -13.52 -0.20 3.05
CA ARG A 149 -14.56 -0.99 2.39
C ARG A 149 -15.86 -0.93 3.20
N GLY A 150 -16.82 -0.15 2.72
CA GLY A 150 -18.12 0.05 3.36
C GLY A 150 -18.06 0.97 4.57
N ARG A 151 -19.02 0.84 5.48
CA ARG A 151 -19.24 1.66 6.69
C ARG A 151 -19.76 3.09 6.47
N GLY A 152 -19.98 3.49 5.22
CA GLY A 152 -20.76 4.69 4.90
C GLY A 152 -22.17 4.55 5.45
N ARG A 153 -22.73 5.64 5.97
CA ARG A 153 -24.05 5.61 6.59
C ARG A 153 -25.12 5.46 5.52
N CYS A 154 -26.02 4.51 5.69
CA CYS A 154 -27.15 4.30 4.80
C CYS A 154 -28.42 4.18 5.64
N GLY A 155 -29.55 4.58 5.07
CA GLY A 155 -30.83 4.38 5.75
C GLY A 155 -31.15 2.90 5.77
N SER A 156 -31.14 2.23 6.92
CA SER A 156 -31.80 0.93 7.03
C SER A 156 -33.26 1.21 7.42
N ASN A 157 -34.20 0.70 6.62
CA ASN A 157 -35.64 1.01 6.67
C ASN A 157 -36.24 1.21 8.08
N GLY A 158 -37.15 2.18 8.22
CA GLY A 158 -38.30 2.05 9.14
C GLY A 158 -38.46 3.05 10.29
N ASN A 159 -37.46 3.90 10.59
CA ASN A 159 -37.59 4.96 11.61
C ASN A 159 -37.20 6.33 11.01
N GLY A 160 -37.76 6.63 9.84
CA GLY A 160 -37.63 7.95 9.24
C GLY A 160 -38.17 8.97 10.23
N LYS A 161 -37.30 9.89 10.67
CA LYS A 161 -37.80 11.24 10.93
C LYS A 161 -38.51 11.66 9.64
N GLU A 162 -39.76 12.08 9.77
CA GLU A 162 -40.60 12.53 8.67
C GLU A 162 -39.78 13.42 7.71
N GLY A 163 -39.58 12.96 6.47
CA GLY A 163 -38.91 13.73 5.42
C GLY A 163 -37.92 12.99 4.51
N GLU A 164 -37.57 11.72 4.76
CA GLU A 164 -36.70 10.94 3.86
C GLU A 164 -37.50 9.80 3.23
N GLU A 165 -38.07 10.05 2.05
CA GLU A 165 -38.82 9.04 1.30
C GLU A 165 -37.92 7.86 0.92
N SER A 166 -38.46 6.68 1.16
CA SER A 166 -37.95 5.33 0.95
C SER A 166 -37.72 4.99 -0.52
N SER A 167 -36.89 5.77 -1.21
CA SER A 167 -36.31 5.43 -2.51
C SER A 167 -34.91 4.86 -2.30
N SER A 168 -34.89 3.58 -1.93
CA SER A 168 -33.75 2.67 -1.96
C SER A 168 -32.55 3.02 -1.06
N SER A 169 -32.69 2.69 0.21
CA SER A 169 -31.61 2.37 1.15
C SER A 169 -30.43 1.58 0.55
N SER A 170 -30.72 0.74 -0.45
CA SER A 170 -29.75 0.00 -1.23
C SER A 170 -28.95 0.85 -2.23
N LEU A 171 -29.54 1.88 -2.86
CA LEU A 171 -28.82 2.75 -3.81
C LEU A 171 -27.70 3.54 -3.14
N SER A 172 -27.88 3.94 -1.89
CA SER A 172 -26.84 4.63 -1.10
C SER A 172 -25.58 3.78 -0.90
N CYS A 173 -25.66 2.46 -1.10
CA CYS A 173 -24.54 1.53 -1.06
C CYS A 173 -24.20 0.95 -2.45
N GLY A 174 -24.62 1.64 -3.52
CA GLY A 174 -24.38 1.21 -4.91
C GLY A 174 -25.33 0.13 -5.42
N GLY A 175 -26.43 -0.13 -4.72
CA GLY A 175 -27.46 -1.09 -5.10
C GLY A 175 -27.02 -2.54 -4.91
N SER A 176 -27.93 -3.48 -5.21
CA SER A 176 -27.72 -4.92 -5.04
C SER A 176 -26.47 -5.47 -5.74
N HIS A 177 -25.91 -4.76 -6.73
CA HIS A 177 -24.71 -5.18 -7.45
C HIS A 177 -23.40 -4.82 -6.75
N ARG A 178 -23.37 -3.74 -5.95
CA ARG A 178 -22.12 -3.18 -5.43
C ARG A 178 -22.01 -3.23 -3.91
N GLY A 179 -23.14 -3.15 -3.22
CA GLY A 179 -23.17 -3.20 -1.76
C GLY A 179 -24.58 -3.19 -1.19
N THR A 180 -24.69 -3.55 0.08
CA THR A 180 -25.97 -3.64 0.79
C THR A 180 -25.95 -2.79 2.04
N CYS A 181 -27.08 -2.16 2.37
CA CYS A 181 -27.23 -1.49 3.65
C CYS A 181 -27.53 -2.54 4.73
N THR A 182 -26.68 -2.62 5.75
CA THR A 182 -26.89 -3.51 6.90
C THR A 182 -27.98 -2.96 7.81
N VAL A 183 -28.51 -3.80 8.69
CA VAL A 183 -29.51 -3.41 9.71
C VAL A 183 -29.01 -2.26 10.59
N GLY A 184 -27.70 -2.17 10.82
CA GLY A 184 -27.05 -1.10 11.58
C GLY A 184 -26.96 0.24 10.85
N GLY A 185 -27.55 0.37 9.65
CA GLY A 185 -27.53 1.62 8.88
C GLY A 185 -26.14 1.95 8.31
N VAL A 186 -25.36 0.92 7.98
CA VAL A 186 -24.04 1.08 7.36
C VAL A 186 -23.88 0.19 6.13
N CYS A 187 -23.19 0.68 5.11
CA CYS A 187 -22.95 -0.05 3.87
C CYS A 187 -21.94 -1.18 4.05
N GLU A 188 -22.21 -2.32 3.42
CA GLU A 188 -21.31 -3.45 3.28
C GLU A 188 -21.07 -3.70 1.79
N CYS A 189 -19.81 -3.66 1.37
CA CYS A 189 -19.46 -3.76 -0.05
C CYS A 189 -19.30 -5.20 -0.49
N LYS A 190 -19.76 -5.48 -1.72
CA LYS A 190 -19.46 -6.75 -2.39
C LYS A 190 -18.01 -6.79 -2.87
N GLU A 191 -17.58 -7.99 -3.25
CA GLU A 191 -16.26 -8.20 -3.86
C GLU A 191 -16.06 -7.32 -5.10
N GLY A 192 -14.84 -6.82 -5.30
CA GLY A 192 -14.54 -5.86 -6.36
C GLY A 192 -15.02 -4.43 -6.10
N TRP A 193 -15.68 -4.15 -4.97
CA TRP A 193 -16.10 -2.79 -4.59
C TRP A 193 -15.49 -2.33 -3.27
N THR A 194 -15.36 -1.02 -3.16
CA THR A 194 -14.69 -0.31 -2.07
C THR A 194 -15.22 1.11 -1.91
N GLY A 195 -14.68 1.83 -0.93
CA GLY A 195 -15.15 3.13 -0.47
C GLY A 195 -16.26 3.01 0.59
N PRO A 196 -16.60 4.10 1.29
CA PRO A 196 -17.62 4.09 2.33
C PRO A 196 -18.99 3.60 1.85
N HIS A 197 -19.37 3.98 0.62
CA HIS A 197 -20.67 3.69 0.02
C HIS A 197 -20.58 2.67 -1.12
N CYS A 198 -19.46 1.95 -1.27
CA CYS A 198 -19.31 0.88 -2.28
C CYS A 198 -19.49 1.37 -3.72
N LEU A 199 -19.21 2.64 -3.99
CA LEU A 199 -19.36 3.25 -5.32
C LEU A 199 -18.08 3.18 -6.15
N ALA A 200 -16.95 2.81 -5.54
CA ALA A 200 -15.66 2.68 -6.22
C ALA A 200 -15.32 1.20 -6.43
N HIS A 201 -14.70 0.88 -7.57
CA HIS A 201 -14.18 -0.46 -7.82
C HIS A 201 -12.84 -0.65 -7.08
N ASP A 202 -12.62 -1.81 -6.47
CA ASP A 202 -11.31 -2.23 -5.92
C ASP A 202 -10.46 -2.79 -7.07
N GLY A 203 -10.06 -1.91 -7.99
CA GLY A 203 -9.20 -2.26 -9.11
C GLY A 203 -7.74 -2.27 -8.68
N ARG A 204 -7.02 -3.32 -9.05
CA ARG A 204 -5.56 -3.41 -8.89
C ARG A 204 -4.97 -4.01 -10.15
N ASP A 205 -3.75 -3.60 -10.48
CA ASP A 205 -2.99 -4.32 -11.49
C ASP A 205 -2.62 -5.71 -10.94
N PRO A 206 -2.96 -6.81 -11.63
CA PRO A 206 -2.54 -8.14 -11.21
C PRO A 206 -1.02 -8.34 -11.31
N THR A 207 -0.31 -7.48 -12.04
CA THR A 207 1.13 -7.54 -12.20
C THR A 207 1.81 -6.88 -11.01
N PRO A 208 2.56 -7.63 -10.18
CA PRO A 208 3.39 -7.03 -9.15
C PRO A 208 4.60 -6.39 -9.83
N TYR A 209 4.59 -5.07 -9.92
CA TYR A 209 5.72 -4.29 -10.47
C TYR A 209 6.77 -3.94 -9.41
N ASP A 210 6.41 -4.01 -8.13
CA ASP A 210 7.36 -3.81 -7.05
C ASP A 210 8.23 -5.06 -6.91
N GLU A 211 9.56 -4.89 -6.89
CA GLU A 211 10.47 -6.00 -6.64
C GLU A 211 10.26 -6.60 -5.23
N PRO A 212 10.40 -7.92 -5.08
CA PRO A 212 10.26 -8.58 -3.78
C PRO A 212 11.35 -8.08 -2.81
N ASP A 213 10.96 -7.84 -1.55
CA ASP A 213 11.93 -7.43 -0.54
C ASP A 213 12.95 -8.53 -0.25
N SER A 214 14.21 -8.14 -0.19
CA SER A 214 15.31 -8.98 0.25
C SER A 214 15.72 -8.66 1.69
N LEU A 215 16.42 -9.59 2.35
CA LEU A 215 16.96 -9.36 3.69
C LEU A 215 17.99 -8.21 3.71
N ALA A 216 18.70 -7.99 2.61
CA ALA A 216 19.62 -6.85 2.49
C ALA A 216 18.88 -5.51 2.59
N ASP A 217 17.60 -5.48 2.18
CA ASP A 217 16.79 -4.27 2.15
C ASP A 217 16.28 -3.82 3.53
N VAL A 218 16.34 -4.70 4.54
CA VAL A 218 16.10 -4.36 5.95
C VAL A 218 17.41 -4.10 6.72
N GLY A 219 18.51 -3.84 6.00
CA GLY A 219 19.82 -3.59 6.59
C GLY A 219 20.50 -4.84 7.14
N PHE A 220 19.95 -6.04 6.90
CA PHE A 220 20.62 -7.28 7.25
C PHE A 220 21.67 -7.61 6.18
N THR A 221 22.87 -7.09 6.39
CA THR A 221 24.08 -7.58 5.70
C THR A 221 24.68 -8.68 6.55
N PRO A 222 24.59 -9.97 6.14
CA PRO A 222 25.24 -11.03 6.90
C PRO A 222 26.74 -10.71 6.94
N PRO A 223 27.40 -10.85 8.11
CA PRO A 223 28.83 -10.61 8.20
C PRO A 223 29.59 -11.43 7.16
N SER A 224 30.65 -10.87 6.56
CA SER A 224 31.39 -11.52 5.47
C SER A 224 31.92 -12.92 5.80
N TYR A 225 32.11 -13.22 7.09
CA TYR A 225 32.53 -14.53 7.61
C TYR A 225 31.39 -15.53 7.84
N PHE A 226 30.13 -15.09 7.79
CA PHE A 226 28.95 -15.93 8.04
C PHE A 226 28.82 -17.12 7.07
N PRO A 227 28.97 -16.96 5.74
CA PRO A 227 28.91 -18.12 4.82
C PRO A 227 30.06 -19.11 5.05
N ALA A 228 31.27 -18.60 5.35
CA ALA A 228 32.42 -19.46 5.64
C ALA A 228 32.24 -20.24 6.96
N ALA A 229 31.75 -19.57 8.01
CA ALA A 229 31.46 -20.20 9.30
C ALA A 229 30.37 -21.26 9.20
N LEU A 230 29.34 -21.03 8.37
CA LEU A 230 28.24 -21.97 8.14
C LEU A 230 28.73 -23.21 7.39
N VAL A 231 29.56 -23.04 6.35
CA VAL A 231 30.19 -24.15 5.63
C VAL A 231 31.10 -24.97 6.56
N VAL A 232 31.95 -24.32 7.35
CA VAL A 232 32.84 -25.01 8.31
C VAL A 232 32.03 -25.75 9.37
N GLY A 233 30.98 -25.13 9.92
CA GLY A 233 30.10 -25.74 10.91
C GLY A 233 29.36 -26.97 10.37
N LEU A 234 28.77 -26.87 9.18
CA LEU A 234 28.11 -28.01 8.52
C LEU A 234 29.10 -29.14 8.20
N SER A 235 30.31 -28.79 7.75
CA SER A 235 31.37 -29.77 7.47
C SER A 235 31.79 -30.53 8.73
N LEU A 236 31.96 -29.83 9.85
CA LEU A 236 32.25 -30.42 11.16
C LEU A 236 31.13 -31.36 11.63
N CYS A 237 29.87 -30.94 11.49
CA CYS A 237 28.72 -31.78 11.82
C CYS A 237 28.69 -33.07 11.00
N VAL A 238 28.96 -33.00 9.69
CA VAL A 238 29.03 -34.18 8.81
C VAL A 238 30.17 -35.10 9.24
N VAL A 239 31.36 -34.57 9.54
CA VAL A 239 32.50 -35.38 10.02
C VAL A 239 32.19 -36.05 11.35
N ILE A 240 31.55 -35.35 12.29
CA ILE A 240 31.14 -35.91 13.59
C ILE A 240 30.10 -37.01 13.40
N LEU A 241 29.11 -36.81 12.53
CA LEU A 241 28.07 -37.81 12.23
C LEU A 241 28.67 -39.06 11.57
N ILE A 242 29.56 -38.89 10.58
CA ILE A 242 30.29 -40.01 9.95
C ILE A 242 31.17 -40.72 10.99
N GLY A 243 31.89 -39.97 11.83
CA GLY A 243 32.70 -40.51 12.91
C GLY A 243 31.89 -41.33 13.91
N ALA A 244 30.72 -40.84 14.33
CA ALA A 244 29.79 -41.55 15.20
C ALA A 244 29.24 -42.83 14.55
N LEU A 245 28.88 -42.78 13.26
CA LEU A 245 28.43 -43.94 12.49
C LEU A 245 29.53 -45.01 12.36
N VAL A 246 30.76 -44.60 12.06
CA VAL A 246 31.92 -45.50 11.97
C VAL A 246 32.26 -46.10 13.33
N ALA A 247 32.24 -45.31 14.41
CA ALA A 247 32.47 -45.79 15.77
C ALA A 247 31.38 -46.79 16.19
N LYS A 248 30.11 -46.54 15.86
CA LYS A 248 29.00 -47.47 16.10
C LYS A 248 29.21 -48.79 15.34
N ARG A 249 29.58 -48.73 14.05
CA ARG A 249 29.91 -49.93 13.26
C ARG A 249 31.10 -50.71 13.83
N ARG A 250 32.18 -50.03 14.25
CA ARG A 250 33.36 -50.66 14.86
C ARG A 250 33.05 -51.32 16.21
N LYS A 251 32.19 -50.72 17.05
CA LYS A 251 31.74 -51.33 18.32
C LYS A 251 30.95 -52.62 18.07
N ILE A 252 30.06 -52.63 17.08
CA ILE A 252 29.30 -53.82 16.68
C ILE A 252 30.25 -54.92 16.18
N ALA A 253 31.24 -54.57 15.35
CA ALA A 253 32.22 -55.54 14.84
C ALA A 253 33.11 -56.15 15.95
N LYS A 254 33.50 -55.37 16.97
CA LYS A 254 34.30 -55.87 18.11
C LYS A 254 33.50 -56.75 19.08
N ALA A 255 32.19 -56.57 19.19
CA ALA A 255 31.33 -57.40 20.03
C ALA A 255 31.18 -58.85 19.50
N GLY A 256 31.58 -59.12 18.25
CA GLY A 256 31.56 -60.45 17.65
C GLY A 256 32.81 -61.31 17.87
N TYR A 257 33.86 -60.80 18.53
CA TYR A 257 35.13 -61.52 18.68
C TYR A 257 35.13 -62.41 19.92
N ARG A 258 34.99 -63.73 19.76
CA ARG A 258 35.25 -64.70 20.84
C ARG A 258 36.76 -64.97 20.94
N PRO A 259 37.42 -64.77 22.10
CA PRO A 259 38.83 -65.07 22.24
C PRO A 259 39.12 -66.58 22.10
N ILE A 260 40.23 -66.90 21.44
CA ILE A 260 40.71 -68.27 21.21
C ILE A 260 41.05 -68.92 22.57
N PRO A 261 40.58 -70.14 22.88
CA PRO A 261 40.93 -70.81 24.13
C PRO A 261 42.44 -71.08 24.20
N ASN A 262 43.06 -70.76 25.34
CA ASN A 262 44.48 -70.99 25.58
C ASN A 262 44.83 -72.49 25.45
N ARG A 263 45.87 -72.82 24.68
CA ARG A 263 46.44 -74.17 24.62
C ARG A 263 47.01 -74.55 26.00
N PRO A 264 46.81 -75.79 26.48
CA PRO A 264 47.43 -76.26 27.71
C PRO A 264 48.96 -76.28 27.58
N PRO A 265 49.70 -76.03 28.68
CA PRO A 265 51.15 -75.90 28.64
C PRO A 265 51.84 -77.22 28.25
N ALA A 266 52.72 -77.12 27.24
CA ALA A 266 53.58 -78.23 26.83
C ALA A 266 54.64 -78.55 27.90
N ARG A 267 54.79 -79.84 28.20
CA ARG A 267 55.78 -80.39 29.14
C ARG A 267 57.20 -80.02 28.69
N LYS A 268 58.03 -79.55 29.62
CA LYS A 268 59.47 -79.32 29.42
C LYS A 268 60.23 -80.64 29.28
N PRO A 269 61.21 -80.72 28.37
CA PRO A 269 62.39 -81.54 28.60
C PRO A 269 63.67 -80.68 28.60
N VAL A 270 64.32 -80.71 29.77
CA VAL A 270 65.75 -80.93 30.08
C VAL A 270 66.84 -80.32 29.18
N ARG A 271 67.70 -79.55 29.84
CA ARG A 271 68.99 -78.99 29.37
C ARG A 271 69.96 -80.08 28.89
N GLY A 272 70.62 -79.81 27.78
CA GLY A 272 71.94 -80.32 27.44
C GLY A 272 72.81 -79.17 26.95
N HIS A 273 73.78 -78.75 27.77
CA HIS A 273 74.93 -77.94 27.34
C HIS A 273 75.84 -78.81 26.49
N PHE A 274 76.44 -78.26 25.42
CA PHE A 274 77.87 -78.40 25.16
C PHE A 274 78.36 -77.24 24.29
N ALA A 275 79.62 -76.89 24.56
CA ALA A 275 80.45 -75.74 24.17
C ALA A 275 80.25 -75.15 22.77
#